data_AF-A0A3B9YEK1-F1
#
_entry.id   AF-A0A3B9YEK1-F1
#
_cell.length_a   1.000
_cell.length_b   1.000
_cell.length_c   1.000
_cell.angle_alpha   90.00
_cell.angle_beta   90.00
_cell.angle_gamma   90.00
#
_symmetry.space_group_name_H-M   'P 1'
#
loop_
_entity.id
_entity.type
_entity.pdbx_description
1 polymer ?
#
loop_
_entity_poly.entity_id
_entity_poly.type
_entity_poly.pdbx_seq_one_letter_code
_entity_poly.pdbx_strand_id
1 'polypeptide(L)'
;MLTKRQKEVLDFVENYTTKKGYAPSFEEIRKRLKLASVSTIHFHISKLKEGGYLGKTENKARAISVTSREPMVKIPLLGVIAAGEPIEAIRQNEFIAFPKAKLPSNGNLYALRVVGSSMIDENINDGDVVLVKQQDVAENGERVVALIDNHETTLKKFYKERGHIRLQPANKTFEPIIIRKDRDIKIQGVVIDVIKNEEELQAEKIITTKEVRKERKLPLNQIILGDAIQELRKLPDESCDIVIIDPPYNIGKDFGNNIDKRELKEYVEWCKSWINESIRILKPNGTMFIYGFSEILAYLSVEIPIQKRWLIWHYTNKNVASLNFWQRSHEAIICAWKDKPVFNKDDVREPYTEGFLNGAAGKVRKGTLGRFSSSGLETVYKAHEGGALPRDVIKIPALAGGAGMNERWFLCKTCDSVCEPRQLKNHDGHEIMKHPTQKPFELSKKLIKSAMPKKDGVVLVPFVGTGSECAAAKELGQSYIGFEINPDYVRLAEKMVGDKKSVAKLF
;
A
#
# COMPACT_ATOMS: atom_id res chain seq x y z
N MET A 1 -28.80 -14.87 -21.81
CA MET A 1 -29.40 -14.52 -23.12
C MET A 1 -30.56 -13.55 -22.85
N LEU A 2 -30.59 -12.38 -23.50
CA LEU A 2 -31.61 -11.36 -23.23
C LEU A 2 -32.92 -11.70 -23.96
N THR A 3 -34.04 -11.55 -23.26
CA THR A 3 -35.36 -11.59 -23.92
C THR A 3 -35.52 -10.38 -24.85
N LYS A 4 -36.35 -10.52 -25.89
CA LYS A 4 -36.66 -9.42 -26.83
C LYS A 4 -37.04 -8.12 -26.09
N ARG A 5 -37.81 -8.26 -25.00
CA ARG A 5 -38.27 -7.12 -24.20
C ARG A 5 -37.17 -6.48 -23.35
N GLN A 6 -36.25 -7.27 -22.80
CA GLN A 6 -35.09 -6.73 -22.08
C GLN A 6 -34.12 -6.03 -23.02
N LYS A 7 -33.95 -6.53 -24.25
CA LYS A 7 -33.16 -5.87 -25.28
C LYS A 7 -33.76 -4.52 -25.69
N GLU A 8 -35.08 -4.45 -25.91
CA GLU A 8 -35.77 -3.18 -26.20
C GLU A 8 -35.62 -2.14 -25.07
N VAL A 9 -35.61 -2.58 -23.80
CA VAL A 9 -35.34 -1.70 -22.65
C VAL A 9 -33.89 -1.21 -22.65
N LEU A 10 -32.93 -2.12 -22.85
CA LEU A 10 -31.50 -1.80 -22.88
C LEU A 10 -31.18 -0.82 -24.02
N ASP A 11 -31.61 -1.13 -25.24
CA ASP A 11 -31.38 -0.31 -26.44
C ASP A 11 -31.99 1.10 -26.26
N PHE A 12 -33.14 1.23 -25.61
CA PHE A 12 -33.73 2.54 -25.34
C PHE A 12 -32.94 3.33 -24.30
N VAL A 13 -32.51 2.69 -23.22
CA VAL A 13 -31.69 3.34 -22.17
C VAL A 13 -30.37 3.82 -22.76
N GLU A 14 -29.72 3.00 -23.60
CA GLU A 14 -28.49 3.35 -24.32
C GLU A 14 -28.69 4.55 -25.24
N ASN A 15 -29.65 4.48 -26.16
CA ASN A 15 -29.92 5.56 -27.11
C ASN A 15 -30.33 6.87 -26.43
N TYR A 16 -31.11 6.78 -25.35
CA TYR A 16 -31.53 7.97 -24.61
C TYR A 16 -30.34 8.61 -23.89
N THR A 17 -29.48 7.80 -23.27
CA THR A 17 -28.31 8.29 -22.54
C THR A 17 -27.29 8.91 -23.48
N THR A 18 -26.99 8.29 -24.62
CA THR A 18 -26.08 8.86 -25.64
C THR A 18 -26.60 10.17 -26.21
N LYS A 19 -27.93 10.31 -26.40
CA LYS A 19 -28.52 11.50 -27.00
C LYS A 19 -28.76 12.65 -26.02
N LYS A 20 -29.00 12.36 -24.75
CA LYS A 20 -29.38 13.37 -23.74
C LYS A 20 -28.32 13.61 -22.67
N GLY A 21 -27.28 12.77 -22.60
CA GLY A 21 -26.24 12.85 -21.59
C GLY A 21 -26.67 12.39 -20.19
N TYR A 22 -27.89 11.85 -20.04
CA TYR A 22 -28.40 11.29 -18.78
C TYR A 22 -29.38 10.14 -19.04
N ALA A 23 -29.52 9.25 -18.06
CA ALA A 23 -30.39 8.07 -18.17
C ALA A 23 -31.88 8.43 -18.11
N PRO A 24 -32.75 7.77 -18.90
CA PRO A 24 -34.19 8.00 -18.86
C PRO A 24 -34.78 7.55 -17.52
N SER A 25 -35.82 8.24 -17.06
CA SER A 25 -36.63 7.83 -15.92
C SER A 25 -37.48 6.61 -16.24
N PHE A 26 -37.90 5.86 -15.22
CA PHE A 26 -38.78 4.71 -15.42
C PHE A 26 -40.10 5.08 -16.10
N GLU A 27 -40.60 6.30 -15.90
CA GLU A 27 -41.82 6.75 -16.55
C GLU A 27 -41.61 7.07 -18.05
N GLU A 28 -40.44 7.56 -18.43
CA GLU A 28 -40.06 7.75 -19.84
C GLU A 28 -39.87 6.41 -20.56
N ILE A 29 -39.25 5.42 -19.89
CA ILE A 29 -39.13 4.06 -20.40
C ILE A 29 -40.52 3.44 -20.57
N ARG A 30 -41.44 3.67 -19.62
CA ARG A 30 -42.82 3.16 -19.66
C ARG A 30 -43.59 3.70 -20.85
N LYS A 31 -43.56 5.01 -21.02
CA LYS A 31 -44.24 5.70 -22.13
C LYS A 31 -43.67 5.26 -23.46
N ARG A 32 -42.34 5.16 -23.60
CA ARG A 32 -41.69 4.79 -24.86
C ARG A 32 -41.98 3.35 -25.29
N LEU A 33 -41.99 2.42 -24.34
CA LEU A 33 -42.21 0.99 -24.60
C LEU A 33 -43.68 0.57 -24.49
N LYS A 34 -44.59 1.54 -24.23
CA LYS A 34 -46.04 1.35 -24.05
C LYS A 34 -46.36 0.24 -23.05
N LEU A 35 -45.71 0.28 -21.88
CA LEU A 35 -45.88 -0.73 -20.83
C LEU A 35 -47.01 -0.35 -19.87
N ALA A 36 -47.75 -1.36 -19.40
CA ALA A 36 -48.92 -1.18 -18.54
C ALA A 36 -48.56 -0.55 -17.18
N SER A 37 -47.38 -0.84 -16.63
CA SER A 37 -46.96 -0.34 -15.30
C SER A 37 -45.46 -0.07 -15.18
N VAL A 38 -45.11 0.82 -14.26
CA VAL A 38 -43.71 1.13 -13.87
C VAL A 38 -43.04 -0.10 -13.24
N SER A 39 -43.81 -0.93 -12.51
CA SER A 39 -43.31 -2.16 -11.88
C SER A 39 -42.74 -3.16 -12.89
N THR A 40 -43.29 -3.21 -14.11
CA THR A 40 -42.77 -4.07 -15.19
C THR A 40 -41.36 -3.63 -15.63
N ILE A 41 -41.07 -2.34 -15.54
CA ILE A 41 -39.75 -1.78 -15.88
C ILE A 41 -38.76 -2.06 -14.76
N HIS A 42 -39.18 -1.93 -13.50
CA HIS A 42 -38.35 -2.34 -12.36
C HIS A 42 -37.89 -3.80 -12.51
N PHE A 43 -38.78 -4.70 -12.94
CA PHE A 43 -38.43 -6.09 -13.20
C PHE A 43 -37.37 -6.24 -14.30
N HIS A 44 -37.57 -5.62 -15.47
CA HIS A 44 -36.62 -5.71 -16.57
C HIS A 44 -35.27 -5.05 -16.26
N ILE A 45 -35.28 -3.89 -15.60
CA ILE A 45 -34.07 -3.19 -15.14
C ILE A 45 -33.33 -4.02 -14.09
N SER A 46 -34.02 -4.66 -13.14
CA SER A 46 -33.39 -5.55 -12.16
C SER A 46 -32.72 -6.73 -12.84
N LYS A 47 -33.41 -7.38 -13.80
CA LYS A 47 -32.84 -8.50 -14.54
C LYS A 47 -31.67 -8.11 -15.44
N LEU A 48 -31.70 -6.91 -16.01
CA LEU A 48 -30.58 -6.36 -16.77
C LEU A 48 -29.39 -6.01 -15.87
N LYS A 49 -29.63 -5.51 -14.65
CA LYS A 49 -28.59 -5.28 -13.62
C LYS A 49 -27.98 -6.57 -13.11
N GLU A 50 -28.80 -7.56 -12.75
CA GLU A 50 -28.37 -8.90 -12.35
C GLU A 50 -27.55 -9.58 -13.46
N GLY A 51 -27.93 -9.35 -14.73
CA GLY A 51 -27.20 -9.83 -15.90
C GLY A 51 -25.94 -9.02 -16.25
N GLY A 52 -25.61 -7.97 -15.49
CA GLY A 52 -24.44 -7.12 -15.71
C GLY A 52 -24.54 -6.17 -16.90
N TYR A 53 -25.72 -6.01 -17.51
CA TYR A 53 -25.94 -5.13 -18.67
C TYR A 53 -26.17 -3.66 -18.26
N LEU A 54 -26.46 -3.39 -16.99
CA LEU A 54 -26.68 -2.05 -16.44
C LEU A 54 -25.94 -1.91 -15.10
N GLY A 55 -25.04 -0.93 -14.98
CA GLY A 55 -24.32 -0.60 -13.75
C GLY A 55 -24.99 0.49 -12.92
N LYS A 56 -24.57 0.64 -11.65
CA LYS A 56 -24.99 1.73 -10.76
C LYS A 56 -23.79 2.63 -10.48
N THR A 57 -23.92 3.94 -10.63
CA THR A 57 -22.98 4.92 -10.09
C THR A 57 -23.51 5.46 -8.75
N GLU A 58 -22.65 5.57 -7.75
CA GLU A 58 -23.03 6.13 -6.45
C GLU A 58 -23.19 7.66 -6.53
N ASN A 59 -24.24 8.17 -5.88
CA ASN A 59 -24.55 9.58 -5.60
C ASN A 59 -25.17 10.52 -6.64
N LYS A 60 -25.95 10.05 -7.62
CA LYS A 60 -27.06 10.85 -8.20
C LYS A 60 -28.27 9.98 -8.53
N ALA A 61 -29.49 10.48 -8.29
CA ALA A 61 -30.75 9.75 -8.45
C ALA A 61 -31.10 9.26 -9.88
N ARG A 62 -30.24 9.42 -10.89
CA ARG A 62 -30.49 9.05 -12.29
C ARG A 62 -29.22 8.79 -13.11
N ALA A 63 -28.50 7.71 -12.84
CA ALA A 63 -27.44 7.25 -13.73
C ALA A 63 -27.37 5.72 -13.77
N ILE A 64 -27.67 5.16 -14.94
CA ILE A 64 -27.35 3.79 -15.31
C ILE A 64 -26.28 3.92 -16.40
N SER A 65 -25.08 3.40 -16.16
CA SER A 65 -24.02 3.33 -17.18
C SER A 65 -23.88 1.90 -17.68
N VAL A 66 -23.67 1.74 -18.98
CA VAL A 66 -23.45 0.46 -19.66
C VAL A 66 -21.94 0.19 -19.69
N THR A 67 -21.50 -0.99 -19.26
CA THR A 67 -20.09 -1.40 -19.29
C THR A 67 -19.91 -2.45 -20.38
N SER A 68 -19.31 -2.07 -21.52
CA SER A 68 -18.85 -3.05 -22.51
C SER A 68 -17.56 -3.71 -22.02
N ARG A 69 -17.52 -5.05 -21.99
CA ARG A 69 -16.28 -5.80 -21.71
C ARG A 69 -15.49 -5.95 -23.01
N GLU A 70 -14.58 -5.04 -23.29
CA GLU A 70 -13.57 -5.25 -24.33
C GLU A 70 -12.46 -6.19 -23.80
N PRO A 71 -11.98 -7.17 -24.60
CA PRO A 71 -10.88 -8.04 -24.19
C PRO A 71 -9.58 -7.23 -24.06
N MET A 72 -8.93 -7.30 -22.89
CA MET A 72 -7.70 -6.58 -22.57
C MET A 72 -6.46 -7.48 -22.76
N VAL A 73 -5.36 -6.91 -23.25
CA VAL A 73 -4.05 -7.56 -23.42
C VAL A 73 -3.03 -6.88 -22.50
N LYS A 74 -2.13 -7.65 -21.88
CA LYS A 74 -1.04 -7.13 -21.06
C LYS A 74 0.18 -6.82 -21.94
N ILE A 75 0.72 -5.62 -21.82
CA ILE A 75 1.88 -5.14 -22.58
C ILE A 75 2.97 -4.75 -21.58
N PRO A 76 4.22 -5.21 -21.76
CA PRO A 76 5.30 -4.94 -20.82
C PRO A 76 5.67 -3.44 -20.82
N LEU A 77 5.80 -2.85 -19.63
CA LEU A 77 6.31 -1.50 -19.42
C LEU A 77 7.81 -1.59 -19.15
N LEU A 78 8.64 -1.18 -20.12
CA LEU A 78 10.09 -1.40 -20.09
C LEU A 78 10.88 -0.25 -19.43
N GLY A 79 10.19 0.70 -18.79
CA GLY A 79 10.80 1.80 -18.05
C GLY A 79 10.37 3.19 -18.53
N VAL A 80 11.22 4.18 -18.25
CA VAL A 80 11.00 5.60 -18.55
C VAL A 80 11.82 6.07 -19.75
N ILE A 81 11.31 7.03 -20.51
CA ILE A 81 12.00 7.64 -21.66
C ILE A 81 12.17 9.15 -21.45
N ALA A 82 13.39 9.56 -21.04
CA ALA A 82 13.86 10.96 -21.00
C ALA A 82 15.34 11.21 -20.70
N ALA A 83 16.12 10.24 -20.19
CA ALA A 83 17.56 10.45 -19.92
C ALA A 83 18.33 9.13 -19.76
N GLY A 84 19.50 9.04 -20.41
CA GLY A 84 20.73 8.49 -19.83
C GLY A 84 21.10 7.02 -20.03
N GLU A 85 20.16 6.07 -20.08
CA GLU A 85 20.52 4.64 -20.20
C GLU A 85 19.72 3.85 -21.28
N PRO A 86 20.30 2.78 -21.86
CA PRO A 86 19.62 1.92 -22.83
C PRO A 86 18.46 1.14 -22.22
N ILE A 87 17.33 1.05 -22.94
CA ILE A 87 16.12 0.30 -22.55
C ILE A 87 16.43 -1.15 -22.13
N GLU A 88 17.42 -1.78 -22.74
CA GLU A 88 17.77 -3.19 -22.49
C GLU A 88 18.26 -3.46 -21.04
N ALA A 89 18.72 -2.43 -20.32
CA ALA A 89 19.25 -2.54 -18.96
C ALA A 89 18.17 -2.47 -17.85
N ILE A 90 16.95 -1.99 -18.16
CA ILE A 90 15.89 -1.75 -17.17
C ILE A 90 14.79 -2.82 -17.32
N ARG A 91 15.01 -4.02 -16.77
CA ARG A 91 13.93 -5.03 -16.67
C ARG A 91 13.19 -4.89 -15.34
N GLN A 92 12.16 -4.07 -15.32
CA GLN A 92 11.10 -4.13 -14.29
C GLN A 92 9.94 -5.00 -14.81
N ASN A 93 9.35 -5.86 -13.97
CA ASN A 93 8.23 -6.74 -14.34
C ASN A 93 6.87 -6.01 -14.27
N GLU A 94 6.78 -4.80 -14.83
CA GLU A 94 5.54 -4.02 -14.87
C GLU A 94 4.81 -4.23 -16.20
N PHE A 95 3.47 -4.22 -16.16
CA PHE A 95 2.63 -4.41 -17.34
C PHE A 95 1.47 -3.42 -17.33
N ILE A 96 1.15 -2.86 -18.49
CA ILE A 96 -0.08 -2.10 -18.72
C ILE A 96 -1.12 -3.00 -19.39
N ALA A 97 -2.41 -2.79 -19.10
CA ALA A 97 -3.49 -3.49 -19.78
C ALA A 97 -4.12 -2.60 -20.85
N PHE A 98 -4.27 -3.12 -22.06
CA PHE A 98 -4.72 -2.34 -23.21
C PHE A 98 -5.80 -3.08 -24.03
N PRO A 99 -6.83 -2.40 -24.56
CA PRO A 99 -7.88 -3.05 -25.32
C PRO A 99 -7.35 -3.70 -26.60
N LYS A 100 -7.66 -4.99 -26.81
CA LYS A 100 -7.20 -5.77 -27.97
C LYS A 100 -7.64 -5.16 -29.30
N ALA A 101 -8.81 -4.51 -29.34
CA ALA A 101 -9.34 -3.89 -30.54
C ALA A 101 -8.50 -2.71 -31.06
N LYS A 102 -7.70 -2.09 -30.19
CA LYS A 102 -6.80 -0.97 -30.52
C LYS A 102 -5.39 -1.43 -30.88
N LEU A 103 -5.10 -2.74 -30.82
CA LEU A 103 -3.78 -3.29 -31.12
C LEU A 103 -3.64 -3.67 -32.59
N PRO A 104 -2.45 -3.46 -33.18
CA PRO A 104 -2.15 -4.00 -34.51
C PRO A 104 -2.20 -5.53 -34.50
N SER A 105 -2.60 -6.11 -35.63
CA SER A 105 -2.82 -7.55 -35.77
C SER A 105 -1.56 -8.39 -35.54
N ASN A 106 -0.36 -7.83 -35.81
CA ASN A 106 0.95 -8.47 -35.69
C ASN A 106 2.03 -7.46 -35.24
N GLY A 107 3.04 -7.94 -34.50
CA GLY A 107 4.22 -7.19 -34.08
C GLY A 107 4.48 -7.26 -32.57
N ASN A 108 5.75 -7.18 -32.17
CA ASN A 108 6.12 -7.10 -30.75
C ASN A 108 5.86 -5.68 -30.25
N LEU A 109 5.14 -5.57 -29.13
CA LEU A 109 4.76 -4.29 -28.54
C LEU A 109 5.36 -4.17 -27.14
N TYR A 110 5.74 -2.96 -26.79
CA TYR A 110 6.16 -2.60 -25.44
C TYR A 110 5.73 -1.17 -25.13
N ALA A 111 5.68 -0.83 -23.85
CA ALA A 111 5.30 0.49 -23.37
C ALA A 111 6.48 1.18 -22.69
N LEU A 112 6.50 2.51 -22.74
CA LEU A 112 7.46 3.35 -22.01
C LEU A 112 6.72 4.53 -21.38
N ARG A 113 7.10 4.91 -20.16
CA ARG A 113 6.58 6.11 -19.49
C ARG A 113 7.39 7.34 -19.90
N VAL A 114 6.72 8.37 -20.38
CA VAL A 114 7.35 9.60 -20.87
C VAL A 114 7.75 10.47 -19.69
N VAL A 115 8.97 11.01 -19.74
CA VAL A 115 9.43 12.03 -18.80
C VAL A 115 9.87 13.28 -19.59
N GLY A 116 9.54 14.46 -19.08
CA GLY A 116 9.80 15.74 -19.73
C GLY A 116 8.75 16.17 -20.77
N SER A 117 9.00 17.32 -21.39
CA SER A 117 8.00 18.06 -22.18
C SER A 117 8.35 18.19 -23.67
N SER A 118 9.34 17.44 -24.18
CA SER A 118 9.84 17.63 -25.56
C SER A 118 8.86 17.26 -26.68
N MET A 119 7.71 16.66 -26.36
CA MET A 119 6.73 16.14 -27.32
C MET A 119 5.29 16.65 -27.06
N ILE A 120 5.13 17.73 -26.29
CA ILE A 120 3.82 18.27 -25.91
C ILE A 120 2.93 18.67 -27.10
N ASP A 121 3.52 19.19 -28.19
CA ASP A 121 2.77 19.60 -29.39
C ASP A 121 2.22 18.40 -30.17
N GLU A 122 2.70 17.18 -29.89
CA GLU A 122 2.12 15.91 -30.37
C GLU A 122 1.15 15.29 -29.36
N ASN A 123 0.69 16.08 -28.38
CA ASN A 123 -0.14 15.63 -27.27
C ASN A 123 0.49 14.45 -26.53
N ILE A 124 1.79 14.55 -26.20
CA ILE A 124 2.50 13.60 -25.33
C ILE A 124 3.05 14.40 -24.16
N ASN A 125 2.44 14.23 -22.99
CA ASN A 125 2.80 14.97 -21.79
C ASN A 125 3.73 14.16 -20.87
N ASP A 126 4.39 14.84 -19.95
CA ASP A 126 5.10 14.21 -18.85
C ASP A 126 4.18 13.26 -18.06
N GLY A 127 4.63 12.02 -17.83
CA GLY A 127 3.87 10.97 -17.16
C GLY A 127 2.96 10.12 -18.04
N ASP A 128 2.68 10.51 -19.29
CA ASP A 128 1.94 9.69 -20.26
C ASP A 128 2.70 8.39 -20.59
N VAL A 129 2.00 7.35 -21.03
CA VAL A 129 2.61 6.08 -21.47
C VAL A 129 2.47 5.95 -22.99
N VAL A 130 3.60 5.77 -23.68
CA VAL A 130 3.61 5.52 -25.13
C VAL A 130 3.62 4.03 -25.41
N LEU A 131 2.75 3.59 -26.31
CA LEU A 131 2.75 2.23 -26.84
C LEU A 131 3.61 2.18 -28.09
N VAL A 132 4.62 1.32 -28.07
CA VAL A 132 5.66 1.25 -29.10
C VAL A 132 5.62 -0.10 -29.79
N LYS A 133 5.60 -0.07 -31.11
CA LYS A 133 5.83 -1.25 -31.94
C LYS A 133 7.31 -1.38 -32.22
N GLN A 134 7.90 -2.50 -31.81
CA GLN A 134 9.32 -2.78 -32.01
C GLN A 134 9.62 -2.97 -33.50
N GLN A 135 10.48 -2.11 -34.03
CA GLN A 135 10.95 -2.12 -35.42
C GLN A 135 12.21 -1.26 -35.55
N ASP A 136 13.03 -1.55 -36.56
CA ASP A 136 14.33 -0.90 -36.83
C ASP A 136 14.27 0.15 -37.95
N VAL A 137 13.11 0.29 -38.60
CA VAL A 137 12.85 1.25 -39.67
C VAL A 137 11.72 2.20 -39.29
N ALA A 138 11.79 3.44 -39.78
CA ALA A 138 10.77 4.46 -39.60
C ALA A 138 10.64 5.35 -40.85
N GLU A 139 9.45 5.87 -41.09
CA GLU A 139 9.14 6.84 -42.14
C GLU A 139 9.24 8.28 -41.63
N ASN A 140 9.41 9.23 -42.57
CA ASN A 140 9.51 10.64 -42.22
C ASN A 140 8.22 11.15 -41.57
N GLY A 141 8.35 11.78 -40.41
CA GLY A 141 7.23 12.29 -39.62
C GLY A 141 6.74 11.34 -38.54
N GLU A 142 7.18 10.07 -38.52
CA GLU A 142 6.80 9.13 -37.47
C GLU A 142 7.43 9.48 -36.11
N ARG A 143 6.70 9.18 -35.03
CA ARG A 143 7.19 9.33 -33.65
C ARG A 143 7.98 8.07 -33.30
N VAL A 144 9.28 8.21 -33.08
CA VAL A 144 10.20 7.08 -32.89
C VAL A 144 10.84 7.11 -31.51
N VAL A 145 11.08 5.90 -31.00
CA VAL A 145 12.06 5.68 -29.94
C VAL A 145 13.39 5.38 -30.62
N ALA A 146 14.37 6.27 -30.44
CA ALA A 146 15.68 6.17 -31.05
C ALA A 146 16.77 6.07 -29.96
N LEU A 147 17.69 5.14 -30.16
CA LEU A 147 18.93 5.01 -29.39
C LEU A 147 20.06 5.68 -30.16
N ILE A 148 20.71 6.66 -29.55
CA ILE A 148 21.80 7.45 -30.13
C ILE A 148 23.10 7.07 -29.43
N ASP A 149 24.16 6.86 -30.21
CA ASP A 149 25.52 6.51 -29.75
C ASP A 149 25.54 5.32 -28.78
N ASN A 150 24.56 4.40 -28.90
CA ASN A 150 24.33 3.25 -28.00
C ASN A 150 24.16 3.57 -26.50
N HIS A 151 23.93 4.84 -26.15
CA HIS A 151 23.83 5.27 -24.74
C HIS A 151 22.58 6.11 -24.46
N GLU A 152 22.08 6.90 -25.40
CA GLU A 152 20.98 7.84 -25.16
C GLU A 152 19.69 7.40 -25.86
N THR A 153 18.65 7.05 -25.10
CA THR A 153 17.32 6.73 -25.63
C THR A 153 16.43 7.98 -25.63
N THR A 154 15.84 8.35 -26.77
CA THR A 154 14.97 9.53 -26.90
C THR A 154 13.70 9.27 -27.69
N LEU A 155 12.65 10.04 -27.40
CA LEU A 155 11.38 10.07 -28.14
C LEU A 155 11.28 11.35 -28.97
N LYS A 156 11.27 11.25 -30.30
CA LYS A 156 11.24 12.38 -31.25
C LYS A 156 10.51 12.02 -32.55
N LYS A 157 10.19 13.01 -33.39
CA LYS A 157 9.76 12.76 -34.78
C LYS A 157 10.97 12.50 -35.66
N PHE A 158 10.95 11.43 -36.43
CA PHE A 158 12.05 11.03 -37.32
C PHE A 158 11.96 11.72 -38.68
N TYR A 159 13.08 12.26 -39.17
CA TYR A 159 13.21 12.74 -40.55
C TYR A 159 14.56 12.33 -41.12
N LYS A 160 14.53 11.50 -42.16
CA LYS A 160 15.67 11.18 -43.01
C LYS A 160 15.75 12.21 -44.13
N GLU A 161 16.79 13.03 -44.07
CA GLU A 161 17.07 14.09 -45.04
C GLU A 161 18.37 13.79 -45.80
N ARG A 162 18.67 14.57 -46.85
CA ARG A 162 19.89 14.35 -47.63
C ARG A 162 21.13 14.60 -46.74
N GLY A 163 21.85 13.52 -46.44
CA GLY A 163 23.14 13.56 -45.74
C GLY A 163 23.07 13.56 -44.21
N HIS A 164 21.89 13.56 -43.59
CA HIS A 164 21.74 13.48 -42.13
C HIS A 164 20.34 12.97 -41.73
N ILE A 165 20.21 12.57 -40.47
CA ILE A 165 18.94 12.27 -39.82
C ILE A 165 18.63 13.39 -38.82
N ARG A 166 17.40 13.87 -38.81
CA ARG A 166 16.90 14.85 -37.85
C ARG A 166 15.86 14.21 -36.95
N LEU A 167 16.12 14.23 -35.64
CA LEU A 167 15.18 13.87 -34.60
C LEU A 167 14.56 15.15 -34.05
N GLN A 168 13.34 15.43 -34.49
CA GLN A 168 12.64 16.67 -34.24
C GLN A 168 11.81 16.56 -32.96
N PRO A 169 12.02 17.43 -31.94
CA PRO A 169 11.08 17.57 -30.85
C PRO A 169 9.78 18.18 -31.35
N ALA A 170 8.68 17.79 -30.72
CA ALA A 170 7.38 18.44 -30.85
C ALA A 170 7.16 19.37 -29.65
N ASN A 171 8.09 20.31 -29.50
CA ASN A 171 8.02 21.41 -28.57
C ASN A 171 8.93 22.52 -29.10
N LYS A 172 8.37 23.70 -29.34
CA LYS A 172 9.08 24.86 -29.90
C LYS A 172 10.27 25.35 -29.07
N THR A 173 10.35 25.00 -27.79
CA THR A 173 11.46 25.41 -26.91
C THR A 173 12.67 24.47 -26.99
N PHE A 174 12.61 23.40 -27.79
CA PHE A 174 13.68 22.42 -27.94
C PHE A 174 14.24 22.44 -29.36
N GLU A 175 15.56 22.40 -29.46
CA GLU A 175 16.25 22.32 -30.74
C GLU A 175 16.23 20.89 -31.32
N PRO A 176 16.20 20.73 -32.66
CA PRO A 176 16.31 19.41 -33.29
C PRO A 176 17.67 18.77 -33.03
N ILE A 177 17.68 17.45 -32.84
CA ILE A 177 18.92 16.67 -32.77
C ILE A 177 19.29 16.23 -34.19
N ILE A 178 20.47 16.65 -34.64
CA ILE A 178 21.00 16.34 -35.98
C ILE A 178 22.07 15.26 -35.88
N ILE A 179 21.80 14.11 -36.49
CA ILE A 179 22.70 12.96 -36.57
C ILE A 179 23.32 12.92 -37.97
N ARG A 180 24.62 13.15 -38.05
CA ARG A 180 25.42 13.05 -39.28
C ARG A 180 26.14 11.68 -39.30
N LYS A 181 26.91 11.43 -40.37
CA LYS A 181 27.58 10.12 -40.61
C LYS A 181 28.59 9.70 -39.54
N ASP A 182 28.97 10.61 -38.65
CA ASP A 182 29.91 10.44 -37.55
C ASP A 182 29.25 9.94 -36.25
N ARG A 183 27.92 9.82 -36.22
CA ARG A 183 27.17 9.35 -35.05
C ARG A 183 26.30 8.15 -35.39
N ASP A 184 26.16 7.25 -34.43
CA ASP A 184 25.34 6.06 -34.57
C ASP A 184 23.91 6.33 -34.09
N ILE A 185 22.93 5.82 -34.83
CA ILE A 185 21.51 5.86 -34.45
C ILE A 185 20.84 4.54 -34.79
N LYS A 186 20.08 4.01 -33.82
CA LYS A 186 19.26 2.82 -33.98
C LYS A 186 17.81 3.15 -33.62
N ILE A 187 16.88 2.91 -34.54
CA ILE A 187 15.46 2.95 -34.22
C ILE A 187 15.12 1.68 -33.43
N GLN A 188 14.50 1.85 -32.28
CA GLN A 188 14.05 0.73 -31.43
C GLN A 188 12.56 0.44 -31.64
N GLY A 189 11.79 1.44 -32.05
CA GLY A 189 10.41 1.26 -32.44
C GLY A 189 9.68 2.56 -32.80
N VAL A 190 8.44 2.41 -33.26
CA VAL A 190 7.53 3.50 -33.63
C VAL A 190 6.36 3.55 -32.65
N VAL A 191 6.01 4.76 -32.20
CA VAL A 191 4.88 5.00 -31.31
C VAL A 191 3.58 4.90 -32.07
N ILE A 192 2.74 3.93 -31.66
CA ILE A 192 1.45 3.65 -32.28
C ILE A 192 0.27 4.25 -31.51
N ASP A 193 0.39 4.41 -30.19
CA ASP A 193 -0.65 5.03 -29.36
C ASP A 193 -0.06 5.70 -28.11
N VAL A 194 -0.83 6.59 -27.48
CA VAL A 194 -0.47 7.34 -26.27
C VAL A 194 -1.59 7.17 -25.26
N ILE A 195 -1.28 6.53 -24.12
CA ILE A 195 -2.18 6.36 -23.00
C ILE A 195 -1.99 7.53 -22.06
N LYS A 196 -3.08 8.26 -21.81
CA LYS A 196 -3.05 9.37 -20.87
C LYS A 196 -2.92 8.85 -19.44
N ASN A 197 -2.11 9.51 -18.64
CA ASN A 197 -1.92 9.15 -17.22
C ASN A 197 -3.27 9.03 -16.48
N GLU A 198 -4.24 9.90 -16.77
CA GLU A 198 -5.59 9.82 -16.20
C GLU A 198 -6.40 8.58 -16.65
N GLU A 199 -6.21 8.14 -17.90
CA GLU A 199 -6.86 6.94 -18.45
C GLU A 199 -6.21 5.66 -17.91
N GLU A 200 -4.89 5.65 -17.70
CA GLU A 200 -4.16 4.59 -17.01
C GLU A 200 -4.70 4.41 -15.58
N LEU A 201 -4.81 5.52 -14.83
CA LEU A 201 -5.41 5.54 -13.48
C LEU A 201 -6.87 5.06 -13.46
N GLN A 202 -7.64 5.30 -14.52
CA GLN A 202 -9.00 4.79 -14.66
C GLN A 202 -9.04 3.30 -15.04
N ALA A 203 -8.17 2.85 -15.95
CA ALA A 203 -8.05 1.46 -16.34
C ALA A 203 -7.58 0.58 -15.16
N GLU A 204 -6.62 1.05 -14.37
CA GLU A 204 -6.22 0.40 -13.12
C GLU A 204 -7.37 0.29 -12.11
N LYS A 205 -8.19 1.34 -11.97
CA LYS A 205 -9.42 1.31 -11.15
C LYS A 205 -10.45 0.30 -11.67
N ILE A 206 -10.58 0.14 -12.99
CA ILE A 206 -11.48 -0.83 -13.63
C ILE A 206 -10.95 -2.28 -13.51
N ILE A 207 -9.63 -2.47 -13.54
CA ILE A 207 -9.00 -3.80 -13.40
C ILE A 207 -9.02 -4.25 -11.93
N THR A 208 -8.80 -3.32 -11.00
CA THR A 208 -8.90 -3.58 -9.55
C THR A 208 -10.33 -3.80 -9.06
N THR A 209 -11.34 -3.49 -9.88
CA THR A 209 -12.76 -3.78 -9.59
C THR A 209 -13.25 -5.15 -10.08
N LYS A 210 -12.36 -6.05 -10.55
CA LYS A 210 -12.69 -7.49 -10.45
C LYS A 210 -12.90 -7.78 -8.97
N GLU A 211 -14.14 -8.03 -8.56
CA GLU A 211 -14.50 -8.36 -7.17
C GLU A 211 -13.49 -9.39 -6.62
N VAL A 212 -12.58 -8.92 -5.77
CA VAL A 212 -11.67 -9.80 -5.05
C VAL A 212 -12.58 -10.65 -4.18
N ARG A 213 -12.60 -11.95 -4.46
CA ARG A 213 -13.46 -12.88 -3.74
C ARG A 213 -13.00 -12.90 -2.28
N LYS A 214 -13.78 -12.27 -1.40
CA LYS A 214 -13.48 -12.26 0.04
C LYS A 214 -13.47 -13.69 0.58
N GLU A 215 -12.50 -13.97 1.45
CA GLU A 215 -12.40 -15.27 2.11
C GLU A 215 -13.57 -15.46 3.08
N ARG A 216 -14.18 -16.64 3.07
CA ARG A 216 -15.28 -16.97 3.99
C ARG A 216 -14.80 -17.24 5.42
N LYS A 217 -13.53 -17.61 5.58
CA LYS A 217 -12.91 -17.96 6.85
C LYS A 217 -11.55 -17.29 6.91
N LEU A 218 -11.24 -16.69 8.05
CA LEU A 218 -9.94 -16.06 8.27
C LEU A 218 -8.80 -17.10 8.30
N PRO A 219 -7.63 -16.79 7.72
CA PRO A 219 -6.44 -17.63 7.75
C PRO A 219 -5.72 -17.48 9.11
N LEU A 220 -6.41 -17.84 10.19
CA LEU A 220 -5.91 -17.66 11.54
C LEU A 220 -4.63 -18.47 11.78
N ASN A 221 -3.70 -17.83 12.48
CA ASN A 221 -2.37 -18.31 12.84
C ASN A 221 -1.49 -18.67 11.65
N GLN A 222 -1.60 -17.90 10.57
CA GLN A 222 -0.82 -18.08 9.34
C GLN A 222 -0.04 -16.81 8.99
N ILE A 223 1.13 -17.01 8.38
CA ILE A 223 1.90 -15.98 7.71
C ILE A 223 1.85 -16.33 6.22
N ILE A 224 1.22 -15.47 5.43
CA ILE A 224 0.99 -15.68 4.01
C ILE A 224 2.10 -14.97 3.23
N LEU A 225 2.78 -15.72 2.36
CA LEU A 225 3.69 -15.16 1.38
C LEU A 225 2.88 -14.42 0.30
N GLY A 226 2.89 -13.09 0.32
CA GLY A 226 2.08 -12.27 -0.58
C GLY A 226 2.23 -10.76 -0.39
N ASP A 227 1.71 -10.00 -1.35
CA ASP A 227 1.64 -8.55 -1.27
C ASP A 227 0.56 -8.12 -0.26
N ALA A 228 0.95 -7.28 0.69
CA ALA A 228 0.08 -6.84 1.78
C ALA A 228 -1.26 -6.25 1.29
N ILE A 229 -1.24 -5.39 0.25
CA ILE A 229 -2.46 -4.74 -0.25
C ILE A 229 -3.38 -5.77 -0.91
N GLN A 230 -2.83 -6.71 -1.68
CA GLN A 230 -3.62 -7.77 -2.31
C GLN A 230 -4.21 -8.73 -1.28
N GLU A 231 -3.45 -9.12 -0.25
CA GLU A 231 -3.94 -10.01 0.80
C GLU A 231 -4.97 -9.32 1.71
N LEU A 232 -4.76 -8.04 2.06
CA LEU A 232 -5.73 -7.24 2.80
C LEU A 232 -7.11 -7.24 2.13
N ARG A 233 -7.17 -7.02 0.80
CA ARG A 233 -8.42 -7.01 0.02
C ARG A 233 -9.23 -8.31 0.10
N LYS A 234 -8.58 -9.43 0.41
CA LYS A 234 -9.24 -10.74 0.55
C LYS A 234 -9.93 -10.90 1.90
N LEU A 235 -9.50 -10.18 2.93
CA LEU A 235 -10.07 -10.31 4.27
C LEU A 235 -11.47 -9.66 4.34
N PRO A 236 -12.42 -10.25 5.10
CA PRO A 236 -13.71 -9.63 5.39
C PRO A 236 -13.58 -8.26 6.08
N ASP A 237 -14.66 -7.47 6.02
CA ASP A 237 -14.74 -6.21 6.76
C ASP A 237 -14.87 -6.53 8.25
N GLU A 238 -14.37 -5.63 9.11
CA GLU A 238 -14.55 -5.70 10.56
C GLU A 238 -14.19 -7.06 11.20
N SER A 239 -13.14 -7.70 10.69
CA SER A 239 -12.75 -9.04 11.08
C SER A 239 -11.61 -9.11 12.10
N CYS A 240 -10.88 -8.00 12.33
CA CYS A 240 -9.70 -7.96 13.20
C CYS A 240 -9.85 -6.97 14.36
N ASP A 241 -9.36 -7.35 15.55
CA ASP A 241 -9.41 -6.52 16.77
C ASP A 241 -8.21 -5.58 16.86
N ILE A 242 -7.05 -6.04 16.38
CA ILE A 242 -5.81 -5.26 16.37
C ILE A 242 -5.20 -5.33 14.97
N VAL A 243 -4.68 -4.21 14.46
CA VAL A 243 -3.84 -4.19 13.25
C VAL A 243 -2.52 -3.51 13.60
N ILE A 244 -1.39 -4.21 13.50
CA ILE A 244 -0.06 -3.67 13.78
C ILE A 244 0.73 -3.59 12.47
N ILE A 245 1.19 -2.39 12.12
CA ILE A 245 1.69 -2.07 10.80
C ILE A 245 3.08 -1.46 10.97
N ASP A 246 4.10 -2.20 10.52
CA ASP A 246 5.50 -1.74 10.44
C ASP A 246 5.90 -1.66 8.95
N PRO A 247 5.47 -0.62 8.21
CA PRO A 247 5.73 -0.54 6.79
C PRO A 247 7.20 -0.15 6.53
N PRO A 248 7.74 -0.33 5.31
CA PRO A 248 8.95 0.36 4.88
C PRO A 248 8.75 1.87 5.01
N TYR A 249 9.74 2.63 5.50
CA TYR A 249 9.59 4.04 5.85
C TYR A 249 9.98 5.02 4.74
N ASN A 250 10.31 4.53 3.54
CA ASN A 250 10.79 5.34 2.42
C ASN A 250 12.15 6.03 2.69
N ILE A 251 13.06 5.32 3.37
CA ILE A 251 14.35 5.87 3.83
C ILE A 251 15.57 5.30 3.09
N GLY A 252 15.35 4.51 2.02
CA GLY A 252 16.43 3.92 1.22
C GLY A 252 17.11 2.71 1.85
N LYS A 253 16.41 2.02 2.74
CA LYS A 253 16.77 0.74 3.32
C LYS A 253 16.47 -0.42 2.37
N ASP A 254 17.41 -1.35 2.30
CA ASP A 254 17.27 -2.60 1.55
C ASP A 254 16.69 -3.72 2.45
N PHE A 255 15.61 -4.34 1.98
CA PHE A 255 14.90 -5.46 2.61
C PHE A 255 15.07 -6.78 1.84
N GLY A 256 16.06 -6.85 0.93
CA GLY A 256 16.41 -8.02 0.13
C GLY A 256 15.53 -8.23 -1.11
N ASN A 257 14.40 -7.53 -1.21
CA ASN A 257 13.49 -7.55 -2.36
C ASN A 257 13.54 -6.26 -3.19
N ASN A 258 13.83 -5.12 -2.55
CA ASN A 258 14.08 -3.81 -3.18
C ASN A 258 14.57 -2.80 -2.11
N ILE A 259 15.11 -1.68 -2.59
CA ILE A 259 15.39 -0.49 -1.77
C ILE A 259 14.07 0.26 -1.55
N ASP A 260 13.73 0.59 -0.30
CA ASP A 260 12.51 1.35 0.04
C ASP A 260 12.70 2.85 -0.25
N LYS A 261 12.75 3.21 -1.54
CA LYS A 261 12.85 4.60 -1.96
C LYS A 261 11.96 4.87 -3.16
N ARG A 262 11.03 5.80 -2.97
CA ARG A 262 10.04 6.27 -3.94
C ARG A 262 9.86 7.78 -3.79
N GLU A 263 9.27 8.40 -4.79
CA GLU A 263 8.79 9.78 -4.65
C GLU A 263 7.75 9.83 -3.51
N LEU A 264 7.72 10.93 -2.76
CA LEU A 264 6.96 11.01 -1.51
C LEU A 264 5.45 10.90 -1.75
N LYS A 265 4.90 11.55 -2.77
CA LYS A 265 3.48 11.45 -3.11
C LYS A 265 3.11 10.02 -3.51
N GLU A 266 3.93 9.35 -4.32
CA GLU A 266 3.75 7.93 -4.67
C GLU A 266 3.76 7.03 -3.43
N TYR A 267 4.70 7.27 -2.51
CA TYR A 267 4.78 6.52 -1.25
C TYR A 267 3.54 6.75 -0.37
N VAL A 268 3.06 7.99 -0.26
CA VAL A 268 1.85 8.33 0.51
C VAL A 268 0.60 7.68 -0.10
N GLU A 269 0.43 7.69 -1.42
CA GLU A 269 -0.70 7.03 -2.10
C GLU A 269 -0.66 5.50 -1.93
N TRP A 270 0.54 4.91 -2.00
CA TRP A 270 0.72 3.51 -1.66
C TRP A 270 0.34 3.24 -0.19
N CYS A 271 0.73 4.12 0.74
CA CYS A 271 0.35 3.99 2.14
C CYS A 271 -1.15 4.08 2.38
N LYS A 272 -1.79 5.05 1.74
CA LYS A 272 -3.24 5.25 1.78
C LYS A 272 -4.01 4.00 1.38
N SER A 273 -3.49 3.22 0.42
CA SER A 273 -4.10 1.97 -0.02
C SER A 273 -4.20 0.95 1.11
N TRP A 274 -3.11 0.66 1.83
CA TRP A 274 -3.17 -0.28 2.96
C TRP A 274 -3.81 0.34 4.22
N ILE A 275 -3.75 1.66 4.42
CA ILE A 275 -4.47 2.35 5.51
C ILE A 275 -5.97 2.12 5.35
N ASN A 276 -6.52 2.37 4.17
CA ASN A 276 -7.95 2.24 3.90
C ASN A 276 -8.44 0.81 4.10
N GLU A 277 -7.68 -0.18 3.62
CA GLU A 277 -8.01 -1.59 3.83
C GLU A 277 -7.88 -2.00 5.30
N SER A 278 -6.86 -1.50 6.00
CA SER A 278 -6.68 -1.74 7.44
C SER A 278 -7.87 -1.18 8.24
N ILE A 279 -8.35 0.02 7.90
CA ILE A 279 -9.56 0.60 8.50
C ILE A 279 -10.79 -0.25 8.18
N ARG A 280 -10.96 -0.69 6.93
CA ARG A 280 -12.09 -1.56 6.52
C ARG A 280 -12.15 -2.85 7.36
N ILE A 281 -11.00 -3.48 7.57
CA ILE A 281 -10.86 -4.76 8.27
C ILE A 281 -10.94 -4.59 9.81
N LEU A 282 -10.58 -3.43 10.34
CA LEU A 282 -10.62 -3.17 11.78
C LEU A 282 -12.05 -3.19 12.31
N LYS A 283 -12.31 -3.93 13.39
CA LYS A 283 -13.60 -3.92 14.11
C LYS A 283 -13.92 -2.52 14.66
N PRO A 284 -15.20 -2.19 14.92
CA PRO A 284 -15.61 -0.89 15.49
C PRO A 284 -14.85 -0.49 16.77
N ASN A 285 -14.60 -1.46 17.67
CA ASN A 285 -13.85 -1.28 18.92
C ASN A 285 -12.35 -1.63 18.80
N GLY A 286 -11.88 -1.92 17.59
CA GLY A 286 -10.51 -2.31 17.32
C GLY A 286 -9.53 -1.14 17.38
N THR A 287 -8.25 -1.46 17.56
CA THR A 287 -7.15 -0.48 17.56
C THR A 287 -6.11 -0.86 16.51
N MET A 288 -5.65 0.11 15.72
CA MET A 288 -4.48 -0.06 14.85
C MET A 288 -3.27 0.73 15.37
N PHE A 289 -2.09 0.17 15.16
CA PHE A 289 -0.80 0.78 15.51
C PHE A 289 0.07 0.84 14.25
N ILE A 290 0.52 2.04 13.88
CA ILE A 290 1.37 2.26 12.70
C ILE A 290 2.72 2.80 13.17
N TYR A 291 3.78 2.00 13.03
CA TYR A 291 5.14 2.43 13.29
C TYR A 291 5.65 3.37 12.20
N GLY A 292 6.56 4.27 12.57
CA GLY A 292 7.20 5.14 11.61
C GLY A 292 8.15 6.16 12.24
N PHE A 293 8.92 6.81 11.37
CA PHE A 293 9.59 8.04 11.74
C PHE A 293 8.60 9.20 11.76
N SER A 294 8.75 10.10 12.74
CA SER A 294 7.84 11.23 12.95
C SER A 294 7.62 12.07 11.70
N GLU A 295 8.65 12.22 10.87
CA GLU A 295 8.62 12.97 9.62
C GLU A 295 7.66 12.32 8.60
N ILE A 296 7.73 11.00 8.44
CA ILE A 296 6.87 10.25 7.52
C ILE A 296 5.46 10.12 8.08
N LEU A 297 5.33 9.84 9.38
CA LEU A 297 4.05 9.74 10.05
C LEU A 297 3.29 11.06 10.08
N ALA A 298 3.96 12.22 9.97
CA ALA A 298 3.28 13.50 9.81
C ALA A 298 2.43 13.53 8.54
N TYR A 299 2.95 13.04 7.41
CA TYR A 299 2.20 12.92 6.15
C TYR A 299 1.08 11.87 6.27
N LEU A 300 1.41 10.68 6.80
CA LEU A 300 0.42 9.60 6.91
C LEU A 300 -0.71 9.91 7.89
N SER A 301 -0.43 10.66 8.96
CA SER A 301 -1.43 11.07 9.95
C SER A 301 -2.59 11.85 9.34
N VAL A 302 -2.34 12.63 8.28
CA VAL A 302 -3.38 13.37 7.55
C VAL A 302 -4.30 12.44 6.78
N GLU A 303 -3.75 11.35 6.24
CA GLU A 303 -4.49 10.35 5.45
C GLU A 303 -5.31 9.36 6.29
N ILE A 304 -5.19 9.39 7.63
CA ILE A 304 -5.95 8.51 8.55
C ILE A 304 -7.23 9.25 9.01
N PRO A 305 -8.43 8.93 8.49
CA PRO A 305 -9.66 9.68 8.73
C PRO A 305 -10.40 9.29 10.02
N ILE A 306 -9.76 8.54 10.91
CA ILE A 306 -10.34 8.10 12.19
C ILE A 306 -9.59 8.73 13.39
N GLN A 307 -10.09 8.53 14.61
CA GLN A 307 -9.47 9.07 15.80
C GLN A 307 -8.08 8.46 15.98
N LYS A 308 -7.14 9.27 16.46
CA LYS A 308 -5.75 8.88 16.58
C LYS A 308 -5.04 9.61 17.70
N ARG A 309 -3.99 8.98 18.22
CA ARG A 309 -3.06 9.51 19.20
C ARG A 309 -1.64 9.12 18.83
N TRP A 310 -0.72 10.05 19.04
CA TRP A 310 0.70 9.79 18.89
C TRP A 310 1.25 9.12 20.15
N LEU A 311 1.92 8.00 19.95
CA LEU A 311 2.78 7.38 20.94
C LEU A 311 4.24 7.52 20.48
N ILE A 312 5.14 7.64 21.45
CA ILE A 312 6.58 7.74 21.22
C ILE A 312 7.24 6.49 21.79
N TRP A 313 7.89 5.71 20.93
CA TRP A 313 8.80 4.66 21.38
C TRP A 313 10.20 5.24 21.53
N HIS A 314 10.59 5.51 22.78
CA HIS A 314 11.92 6.00 23.13
C HIS A 314 12.89 4.83 23.34
N TYR A 315 13.98 4.80 22.57
CA TYR A 315 15.02 3.80 22.72
C TYR A 315 15.79 4.06 24.01
N THR A 316 15.95 3.04 24.85
CA THR A 316 16.70 3.19 26.11
C THR A 316 18.18 2.85 25.99
N ASN A 317 18.64 2.36 24.83
CA ASN A 317 19.99 1.82 24.62
C ASN A 317 20.60 2.13 23.24
N LYS A 318 19.91 2.86 22.38
CA LYS A 318 20.36 3.17 21.02
C LYS A 318 20.68 4.66 20.93
N ASN A 319 21.87 4.97 20.46
CA ASN A 319 22.25 6.33 20.11
C ASN A 319 22.69 6.41 18.64
N VAL A 320 22.28 7.46 17.93
CA VAL A 320 22.74 7.77 16.57
C VAL A 320 23.68 8.96 16.70
N ALA A 321 24.99 8.69 16.69
CA ALA A 321 25.99 9.73 16.83
C ALA A 321 25.95 10.69 15.64
N SER A 322 25.68 11.97 15.92
CA SER A 322 25.88 13.08 14.99
C SER A 322 26.40 14.27 15.79
N LEU A 323 27.45 14.91 15.29
CA LEU A 323 28.02 16.13 15.87
C LEU A 323 27.37 17.40 15.30
N ASN A 324 26.60 17.26 14.22
CA ASN A 324 26.12 18.39 13.42
C ASN A 324 24.62 18.66 13.61
N PHE A 325 23.89 17.85 14.39
CA PHE A 325 22.46 18.05 14.63
C PHE A 325 21.92 17.26 15.84
N TRP A 326 20.64 17.49 16.20
CA TRP A 326 19.90 16.72 17.20
C TRP A 326 19.85 15.23 16.84
N GLN A 327 20.10 14.37 17.82
CA GLN A 327 20.17 12.92 17.63
C GLN A 327 18.79 12.28 17.77
N ARG A 328 18.49 11.30 16.91
CA ARG A 328 17.23 10.54 16.97
C ARG A 328 17.29 9.53 18.12
N SER A 329 16.43 9.72 19.11
CA SER A 329 16.29 8.83 20.28
C SER A 329 15.00 8.02 20.28
N HIS A 330 14.14 8.18 19.27
CA HIS A 330 12.84 7.54 19.25
C HIS A 330 12.37 7.19 17.84
N GLU A 331 11.34 6.33 17.81
CA GLU A 331 10.40 6.12 16.72
C GLU A 331 9.02 6.53 17.21
N ALA A 332 8.11 6.88 16.30
CA ALA A 332 6.73 7.23 16.62
C ALA A 332 5.80 6.08 16.22
N ILE A 333 4.65 6.04 16.88
CA ILE A 333 3.58 5.07 16.60
C ILE A 333 2.27 5.84 16.58
N ILE A 334 1.55 5.81 15.46
CA ILE A 334 0.17 6.29 15.43
C ILE A 334 -0.71 5.17 15.99
N CYS A 335 -1.37 5.43 17.11
CA CYS A 335 -2.45 4.60 17.65
C CYS A 335 -3.78 5.16 17.17
N ALA A 336 -4.54 4.41 16.37
CA ALA A 336 -5.78 4.88 15.77
C ALA A 336 -6.94 3.87 15.96
N TRP A 337 -8.17 4.37 16.04
CA TRP A 337 -9.36 3.59 16.35
C TRP A 337 -10.61 4.23 15.73
N LYS A 338 -11.73 3.49 15.59
CA LYS A 338 -12.99 4.00 14.99
C LYS A 338 -13.96 4.57 16.02
N ASP A 339 -14.32 3.76 17.01
CA ASP A 339 -15.32 4.13 18.02
C ASP A 339 -14.68 4.22 19.42
N LYS A 340 -15.18 3.46 20.38
CA LYS A 340 -14.57 3.34 21.70
C LYS A 340 -13.61 2.15 21.68
N PRO A 341 -12.28 2.37 21.76
CA PRO A 341 -11.32 1.27 21.68
C PRO A 341 -11.36 0.43 22.95
N VAL A 342 -11.03 -0.86 22.81
CA VAL A 342 -10.61 -1.68 23.94
C VAL A 342 -9.30 -1.12 24.49
N PHE A 343 -9.24 -0.83 25.80
CA PHE A 343 -8.01 -0.39 26.46
C PHE A 343 -7.82 -1.06 27.82
N ASN A 344 -6.93 -2.04 27.87
CA ASN A 344 -6.62 -2.80 29.08
C ASN A 344 -5.55 -2.08 29.91
N LYS A 345 -5.91 -0.90 30.44
CA LYS A 345 -4.99 -0.01 31.16
C LYS A 345 -4.17 -0.69 32.27
N ASP A 346 -4.75 -1.69 32.94
CA ASP A 346 -4.15 -2.38 34.08
C ASP A 346 -3.09 -3.40 33.63
N ASP A 347 -3.23 -3.98 32.43
CA ASP A 347 -2.30 -4.96 31.85
C ASP A 347 -1.02 -4.34 31.28
N VAL A 348 -0.98 -3.00 31.19
CA VAL A 348 0.14 -2.24 30.60
C VAL A 348 0.62 -1.08 31.48
N ARG A 349 0.33 -1.14 32.79
CA ARG A 349 0.83 -0.19 33.78
C ARG A 349 2.35 -0.09 33.76
N GLU A 350 2.85 1.03 34.27
CA GLU A 350 4.27 1.33 34.33
C GLU A 350 4.73 1.44 35.78
N PRO A 351 5.98 1.05 36.10
CA PRO A 351 6.53 1.30 37.42
C PRO A 351 6.42 2.78 37.79
N TYR A 352 6.09 3.04 39.06
CA TYR A 352 6.22 4.38 39.59
C TYR A 352 7.69 4.78 39.66
N THR A 353 7.97 6.08 39.61
CA THR A 353 9.28 6.59 40.03
C THR A 353 9.31 6.67 41.56
N GLU A 354 10.47 6.44 42.16
CA GLU A 354 10.64 6.57 43.61
C GLU A 354 10.22 7.96 44.11
N GLY A 355 10.62 9.01 43.39
CA GLY A 355 10.23 10.38 43.69
C GLY A 355 8.71 10.59 43.68
N PHE A 356 7.98 9.91 42.79
CA PHE A 356 6.51 9.97 42.79
C PHE A 356 5.91 9.25 44.00
N LEU A 357 6.39 8.05 44.33
CA LEU A 357 5.91 7.32 45.51
C LEU A 357 6.15 8.14 46.79
N ASN A 358 7.38 8.60 47.00
CA ASN A 358 7.77 9.40 48.17
C ASN A 358 7.06 10.76 48.21
N GLY A 359 6.75 11.32 47.04
CA GLY A 359 6.19 12.64 46.88
C GLY A 359 4.66 12.70 46.94
N ALA A 360 3.95 11.64 46.55
CA ALA A 360 2.51 11.67 46.32
C ALA A 360 1.72 10.54 46.98
N ALA A 361 2.25 9.32 47.07
CA ALA A 361 1.49 8.19 47.59
C ALA A 361 1.20 8.38 49.09
N GLY A 362 -0.07 8.21 49.48
CA GLY A 362 -0.52 8.38 50.87
C GLY A 362 -0.59 9.82 51.36
N LYS A 363 -0.20 10.82 50.56
CA LYS A 363 -0.28 12.23 50.95
C LYS A 363 -1.64 12.83 50.60
N VAL A 364 -2.15 13.66 51.50
CA VAL A 364 -3.36 14.46 51.29
C VAL A 364 -3.04 15.60 50.32
N ARG A 365 -3.81 15.70 49.24
CA ARG A 365 -3.77 16.85 48.33
C ARG A 365 -4.95 17.75 48.63
N LYS A 366 -4.66 19.03 48.89
CA LYS A 366 -5.68 20.07 48.99
C LYS A 366 -6.48 20.12 47.69
N GLY A 367 -7.80 20.06 47.80
CA GLY A 367 -8.68 20.17 46.64
C GLY A 367 -8.46 21.51 45.96
N THR A 368 -8.01 21.48 44.70
CA THR A 368 -7.94 22.69 43.87
C THR A 368 -9.20 22.73 43.02
N LEU A 369 -10.05 23.73 43.25
CA LEU A 369 -11.26 23.97 42.45
C LEU A 369 -10.90 24.06 40.96
N GLY A 370 -11.57 23.26 40.13
CA GLY A 370 -11.34 23.20 38.69
C GLY A 370 -10.54 21.97 38.25
N ARG A 371 -9.22 22.13 38.03
CA ARG A 371 -8.36 21.26 37.19
C ARG A 371 -8.40 19.75 37.52
N PHE A 372 -8.74 19.37 38.76
CA PHE A 372 -8.80 17.97 39.21
C PHE A 372 -9.94 17.64 40.19
N SER A 373 -10.78 18.60 40.57
CA SER A 373 -11.87 18.41 41.52
C SER A 373 -12.99 19.42 41.27
N SER A 374 -14.20 18.92 41.01
CA SER A 374 -15.42 19.73 40.92
C SER A 374 -15.97 20.14 42.29
N SER A 375 -15.50 19.50 43.37
CA SER A 375 -16.04 19.63 44.72
C SER A 375 -15.10 20.29 45.73
N GLY A 376 -13.84 20.59 45.34
CA GLY A 376 -12.84 21.14 46.25
C GLY A 376 -12.40 20.17 47.36
N LEU A 377 -12.80 18.89 47.29
CA LEU A 377 -12.48 17.90 48.31
C LEU A 377 -11.00 17.55 48.33
N GLU A 378 -10.48 17.36 49.54
CA GLU A 378 -9.17 16.77 49.74
C GLU A 378 -9.17 15.31 49.28
N THR A 379 -8.09 14.90 48.63
CA THR A 379 -7.96 13.52 48.13
C THR A 379 -6.64 12.94 48.58
N VAL A 380 -6.65 11.65 48.94
CA VAL A 380 -5.42 10.89 49.20
C VAL A 380 -5.12 10.05 47.97
N TYR A 381 -3.93 10.21 47.41
CA TYR A 381 -3.52 9.37 46.28
C TYR A 381 -3.13 7.98 46.78
N LYS A 382 -3.96 6.98 46.52
CA LYS A 382 -3.63 5.56 46.74
C LYS A 382 -2.91 5.02 45.51
N ALA A 383 -1.62 4.71 45.66
CA ALA A 383 -0.84 4.08 44.60
C ALA A 383 -1.41 2.69 44.28
N HIS A 384 -1.51 2.38 42.99
CA HIS A 384 -1.99 1.08 42.53
C HIS A 384 -0.84 0.07 42.58
N GLU A 385 -1.08 -1.14 43.08
CA GLU A 385 -0.04 -2.17 43.25
C GLU A 385 0.66 -2.52 41.93
N GLY A 386 -0.10 -2.60 40.83
CA GLY A 386 0.43 -2.82 39.48
C GLY A 386 1.18 -1.63 38.86
N GLY A 387 1.33 -0.50 39.56
CA GLY A 387 2.06 0.67 39.07
C GLY A 387 1.21 1.83 38.56
N ALA A 388 1.86 2.85 38.00
CA ALA A 388 1.25 4.02 37.37
C ALA A 388 0.47 3.64 36.10
N LEU A 389 -0.49 4.49 35.71
CA LEU A 389 -1.17 4.34 34.42
C LEU A 389 -0.16 4.46 33.26
N PRO A 390 -0.37 3.74 32.14
CA PRO A 390 0.47 3.83 30.95
C PRO A 390 0.50 5.26 30.40
N ARG A 391 1.66 5.64 29.87
CA ARG A 391 1.88 6.95 29.23
C ARG A 391 2.06 6.78 27.72
N ASP A 392 2.02 7.90 27.02
CA ASP A 392 2.24 7.96 25.56
C ASP A 392 3.72 7.88 25.17
N VAL A 393 4.66 7.95 26.12
CA VAL A 393 6.08 7.68 25.89
C VAL A 393 6.45 6.29 26.42
N ILE A 394 6.57 5.33 25.50
CA ILE A 394 6.94 3.94 25.77
C ILE A 394 8.46 3.83 25.78
N LYS A 395 9.02 3.37 26.90
CA LYS A 395 10.47 3.19 27.08
C LYS A 395 10.82 1.70 27.00
N ILE A 396 11.31 1.27 25.84
CA ILE A 396 11.73 -0.11 25.60
C ILE A 396 13.05 -0.08 24.81
N PRO A 397 14.07 -0.88 25.18
CA PRO A 397 15.32 -0.96 24.43
C PRO A 397 15.08 -1.34 22.95
N ALA A 398 15.84 -0.73 22.05
CA ALA A 398 15.91 -1.20 20.67
C ALA A 398 16.78 -2.45 20.58
N LEU A 399 16.59 -3.24 19.50
CA LEU A 399 17.41 -4.41 19.18
C LEU A 399 18.76 -4.01 18.56
N ALA A 400 19.51 -3.18 19.29
CA ALA A 400 20.84 -2.68 18.94
C ALA A 400 21.92 -3.33 19.84
N GLY A 401 23.11 -3.55 19.28
CA GLY A 401 24.22 -4.20 19.98
C GLY A 401 23.84 -5.56 20.58
N GLY A 402 24.32 -5.84 21.80
CA GLY A 402 24.06 -7.10 22.51
C GLY A 402 22.59 -7.34 22.85
N ALA A 403 21.76 -6.30 22.96
CA ALA A 403 20.32 -6.47 23.22
C ALA A 403 19.61 -7.17 22.05
N GLY A 404 20.05 -6.92 20.81
CA GLY A 404 19.53 -7.61 19.63
C GLY A 404 19.95 -9.08 19.55
N MET A 405 21.05 -9.46 20.20
CA MET A 405 21.62 -10.81 20.15
C MET A 405 20.84 -11.85 20.96
N ASN A 406 19.79 -11.49 21.69
CA ASN A 406 18.96 -12.47 22.41
C ASN A 406 17.64 -12.78 21.69
N GLU A 407 17.27 -11.98 20.69
CA GLU A 407 15.92 -12.02 20.10
C GLU A 407 15.92 -12.14 18.57
N ARG A 408 17.03 -11.81 17.90
CA ARG A 408 17.09 -11.81 16.43
C ARG A 408 17.29 -13.20 15.86
N TRP A 409 16.50 -13.55 14.86
CA TRP A 409 16.72 -14.76 14.08
C TRP A 409 17.54 -14.45 12.83
N PHE A 410 18.34 -15.41 12.39
CA PHE A 410 19.26 -15.30 11.26
C PHE A 410 18.96 -16.39 10.24
N LEU A 411 19.11 -16.08 8.95
CA LEU A 411 19.03 -17.07 7.88
C LEU A 411 20.43 -17.30 7.34
N CYS A 412 20.92 -18.53 7.47
CA CYS A 412 22.16 -18.95 6.83
C CYS A 412 21.86 -19.40 5.40
N LYS A 413 22.31 -18.64 4.39
CA LYS A 413 22.15 -18.96 2.97
C LYS A 413 23.02 -20.14 2.55
N THR A 414 24.21 -20.26 3.14
CA THR A 414 25.11 -21.40 2.89
C THR A 414 24.53 -22.73 3.36
N CYS A 415 23.84 -22.75 4.51
CA CYS A 415 23.23 -23.97 5.07
C CYS A 415 21.75 -24.14 4.69
N ASP A 416 21.17 -23.14 4.03
CA ASP A 416 19.73 -23.00 3.81
C ASP A 416 18.88 -23.24 5.07
N SER A 417 19.29 -22.66 6.20
CA SER A 417 18.69 -22.92 7.51
C SER A 417 18.53 -21.66 8.36
N VAL A 418 17.44 -21.58 9.12
CA VAL A 418 17.23 -20.52 10.12
C VAL A 418 17.95 -20.88 11.43
N CYS A 419 18.76 -19.97 11.96
CA CYS A 419 19.49 -20.15 13.20
C CYS A 419 19.17 -19.05 14.23
N GLU A 420 19.17 -19.44 15.50
CA GLU A 420 19.03 -18.54 16.64
C GLU A 420 20.38 -17.86 16.95
N PRO A 421 20.41 -16.73 17.68
CA PRO A 421 21.65 -15.99 17.92
C PRO A 421 22.79 -16.82 18.54
N ARG A 422 22.45 -17.75 19.43
CA ARG A 422 23.43 -18.59 20.15
C ARG A 422 24.17 -19.55 19.23
N GLN A 423 23.58 -19.88 18.09
CA GLN A 423 24.14 -20.80 17.10
C GLN A 423 24.97 -20.06 16.04
N LEU A 424 24.93 -18.72 16.00
CA LEU A 424 25.59 -17.93 14.94
C LEU A 424 27.09 -18.22 14.82
N LYS A 425 27.78 -18.50 15.93
CA LYS A 425 29.19 -18.91 15.95
C LYS A 425 29.49 -20.20 15.18
N ASN A 426 28.50 -21.07 14.99
CA ASN A 426 28.63 -22.32 14.22
C ASN A 426 28.56 -22.06 12.71
N HIS A 427 28.26 -20.83 12.30
CA HIS A 427 28.15 -20.41 10.91
C HIS A 427 29.23 -19.39 10.55
N ASP A 428 30.42 -19.53 11.14
CA ASP A 428 31.56 -18.67 10.79
C ASP A 428 31.96 -18.88 9.33
N GLY A 429 32.19 -17.78 8.61
CA GLY A 429 32.46 -17.80 7.16
C GLY A 429 31.25 -18.10 6.26
N HIS A 430 30.04 -18.31 6.80
CA HIS A 430 28.83 -18.49 6.00
C HIS A 430 28.18 -17.17 5.59
N GLU A 431 27.37 -17.21 4.54
CA GLU A 431 26.53 -16.08 4.14
C GLU A 431 25.28 -16.00 5.05
N ILE A 432 25.25 -14.98 5.92
CA ILE A 432 24.17 -14.75 6.89
C ILE A 432 23.31 -13.55 6.51
N MET A 433 22.02 -13.78 6.35
CA MET A 433 21.00 -12.74 6.23
C MET A 433 20.35 -12.46 7.59
N LYS A 434 20.10 -11.18 7.87
CA LYS A 434 19.31 -10.71 9.00
C LYS A 434 18.33 -9.62 8.57
N HIS A 435 17.16 -9.55 9.21
CA HIS A 435 16.25 -8.44 8.97
C HIS A 435 16.82 -7.13 9.55
N PRO A 436 16.81 -6.03 8.79
CA PRO A 436 17.50 -4.81 9.20
C PRO A 436 16.86 -4.11 10.40
N THR A 437 15.53 -4.17 10.52
CA THR A 437 14.74 -3.29 11.40
C THR A 437 13.73 -4.04 12.28
N GLN A 438 14.02 -5.28 12.69
CA GLN A 438 13.15 -6.06 13.60
C GLN A 438 12.75 -5.24 14.85
N LYS A 439 11.45 -5.22 15.16
CA LYS A 439 10.90 -4.57 16.36
C LYS A 439 11.08 -5.45 17.60
N PRO A 440 11.35 -4.85 18.78
CA PRO A 440 11.48 -5.62 20.02
C PRO A 440 10.18 -6.30 20.40
N PHE A 441 10.27 -7.58 20.77
CA PHE A 441 9.15 -8.42 21.16
C PHE A 441 8.29 -7.81 22.27
N GLU A 442 8.93 -7.24 23.31
CA GLU A 442 8.22 -6.62 24.43
C GLU A 442 7.44 -5.36 24.03
N LEU A 443 7.88 -4.64 22.99
CA LEU A 443 7.12 -3.52 22.45
C LEU A 443 5.83 -4.02 21.79
N SER A 444 5.94 -4.99 20.89
CA SER A 444 4.78 -5.57 20.20
C SER A 444 3.80 -6.19 21.21
N LYS A 445 4.31 -6.90 22.22
CA LYS A 445 3.53 -7.47 23.33
C LYS A 445 2.80 -6.40 24.15
N LYS A 446 3.46 -5.28 24.49
CA LYS A 446 2.82 -4.17 25.21
C LYS A 446 1.69 -3.53 24.40
N LEU A 447 1.87 -3.32 23.09
CA LEU A 447 0.81 -2.80 22.22
C LEU A 447 -0.38 -3.76 22.16
N ILE A 448 -0.14 -5.05 21.91
CA ILE A 448 -1.21 -6.05 21.84
C ILE A 448 -1.96 -6.15 23.17
N LYS A 449 -1.25 -6.28 24.30
CA LYS A 449 -1.89 -6.31 25.63
C LYS A 449 -2.78 -5.11 25.87
N SER A 450 -2.37 -3.92 25.43
CA SER A 450 -3.14 -2.69 25.64
C SER A 450 -4.50 -2.70 24.96
N ALA A 451 -4.67 -3.42 23.84
CA ALA A 451 -5.85 -3.36 22.99
C ALA A 451 -6.57 -4.71 22.79
N MET A 452 -6.00 -5.83 23.28
CA MET A 452 -6.56 -7.16 22.99
C MET A 452 -7.93 -7.38 23.65
N PRO A 453 -8.87 -8.06 22.99
CA PRO A 453 -10.11 -8.47 23.63
C PRO A 453 -9.85 -9.62 24.62
N LYS A 454 -10.81 -9.87 25.51
CA LYS A 454 -10.70 -10.92 26.54
C LYS A 454 -10.63 -12.34 25.96
N LYS A 455 -11.30 -12.59 24.85
CA LYS A 455 -11.35 -13.90 24.18
C LYS A 455 -11.29 -13.74 22.67
N ASP A 456 -10.65 -14.71 22.03
CA ASP A 456 -10.65 -14.93 20.58
C ASP A 456 -10.30 -13.70 19.73
N GLY A 457 -9.35 -12.89 20.20
CA GLY A 457 -8.90 -11.73 19.46
C GLY A 457 -8.04 -12.10 18.26
N VAL A 458 -8.14 -11.26 17.23
CA VAL A 458 -7.40 -11.42 15.98
C VAL A 458 -6.48 -10.21 15.78
N VAL A 459 -5.18 -10.49 15.70
CA VAL A 459 -4.11 -9.52 15.41
C VAL A 459 -3.67 -9.66 13.96
N LEU A 460 -3.85 -8.62 13.16
CA LEU A 460 -3.38 -8.56 11.78
C LEU A 460 -2.05 -7.81 11.70
N VAL A 461 -1.08 -8.37 10.95
CA VAL A 461 0.24 -7.79 10.75
C VAL A 461 0.54 -7.74 9.24
N PRO A 462 0.26 -6.62 8.54
CA PRO A 462 0.39 -6.57 7.09
C PRO A 462 1.84 -6.58 6.57
N PHE A 463 2.81 -6.28 7.43
CA PHE A 463 4.24 -6.28 7.10
C PHE A 463 4.98 -7.03 8.22
N VAL A 464 5.08 -8.35 8.10
CA VAL A 464 5.52 -9.23 9.19
C VAL A 464 7.01 -9.11 9.49
N GLY A 465 7.86 -8.94 8.47
CA GLY A 465 9.31 -9.02 8.63
C GLY A 465 9.71 -10.34 9.31
N THR A 466 10.34 -10.27 10.47
CA THR A 466 10.73 -11.46 11.27
C THR A 466 9.64 -11.98 12.20
N GLY A 467 8.45 -11.37 12.23
CA GLY A 467 7.30 -11.90 12.97
C GLY A 467 7.23 -11.63 14.46
N SER A 468 7.89 -10.58 14.97
CA SER A 468 7.82 -10.19 16.40
C SER A 468 6.38 -10.01 16.90
N GLU A 469 5.54 -9.35 16.10
CA GLU A 469 4.14 -9.05 16.38
C GLU A 469 3.28 -10.32 16.39
N CYS A 470 3.47 -11.20 15.39
CA CYS A 470 2.79 -12.49 15.31
C CYS A 470 3.17 -13.39 16.49
N ALA A 471 4.46 -13.40 16.85
CA ALA A 471 4.98 -14.15 17.97
C ALA A 471 4.40 -13.64 19.30
N ALA A 472 4.28 -12.32 19.45
CA ALA A 472 3.68 -11.71 20.63
C ALA A 472 2.17 -12.01 20.73
N ALA A 473 1.45 -11.99 19.61
CA ALA A 473 0.04 -12.39 19.57
C ALA A 473 -0.15 -13.84 20.03
N LYS A 474 0.66 -14.77 19.51
CA LYS A 474 0.65 -16.19 19.91
C LYS A 474 0.95 -16.37 21.40
N GLU A 475 1.98 -15.71 21.92
CA GLU A 475 2.34 -15.80 23.34
C GLU A 475 1.19 -15.32 24.24
N LEU A 476 0.48 -14.26 23.83
CA LEU A 476 -0.69 -13.72 24.52
C LEU A 476 -1.99 -14.52 24.29
N GLY A 477 -1.92 -15.65 23.58
CA GLY A 477 -3.08 -16.49 23.30
C GLY A 477 -4.11 -15.83 22.38
N GLN A 478 -3.68 -14.89 21.54
CA GLN A 478 -4.49 -14.28 20.49
C GLN A 478 -4.18 -14.95 19.14
N SER A 479 -5.18 -14.99 18.25
CA SER A 479 -4.94 -15.43 16.88
C SER A 479 -4.21 -14.33 16.11
N TYR A 480 -3.38 -14.72 15.13
CA TYR A 480 -2.71 -13.75 14.25
C TYR A 480 -2.97 -14.04 12.77
N ILE A 481 -2.83 -13.03 11.93
CA ILE A 481 -2.76 -13.14 10.47
C ILE A 481 -1.61 -12.26 10.03
N GLY A 482 -0.65 -12.80 9.28
CA GLY A 482 0.52 -12.06 8.83
C GLY A 482 0.67 -12.09 7.31
N PHE A 483 1.13 -11.00 6.70
CA PHE A 483 1.53 -10.95 5.29
C PHE A 483 3.01 -10.54 5.18
N GLU A 484 3.74 -11.23 4.31
CA GLU A 484 5.14 -10.91 4.02
C GLU A 484 5.44 -11.22 2.57
N ILE A 485 6.13 -10.32 1.87
CA ILE A 485 6.44 -10.48 0.46
C ILE A 485 7.78 -11.22 0.25
N ASN A 486 8.69 -11.14 1.23
CA ASN A 486 9.99 -11.78 1.17
C ASN A 486 9.91 -13.23 1.73
N PRO A 487 10.14 -14.27 0.91
CA PRO A 487 10.05 -15.66 1.35
C PRO A 487 11.08 -16.02 2.44
N ASP A 488 12.24 -15.36 2.47
CA ASP A 488 13.24 -15.58 3.52
C ASP A 488 12.75 -15.05 4.87
N TYR A 489 12.05 -13.91 4.87
CA TYR A 489 11.47 -13.33 6.08
C TYR A 489 10.30 -14.15 6.60
N VAL A 490 9.49 -14.75 5.72
CA VAL A 490 8.48 -15.75 6.11
C VAL A 490 9.13 -16.89 6.90
N ARG A 491 10.23 -17.46 6.41
CA ARG A 491 10.94 -18.55 7.10
C ARG A 491 11.45 -18.14 8.49
N LEU A 492 12.01 -16.94 8.61
CA LEU A 492 12.43 -16.38 9.90
C LEU A 492 11.24 -16.23 10.85
N ALA A 493 10.14 -15.68 10.35
CA ALA A 493 8.94 -15.41 11.12
C ALA A 493 8.24 -16.68 11.60
N GLU A 494 8.09 -17.69 10.74
CA GLU A 494 7.55 -19.00 11.12
C GLU A 494 8.37 -19.65 12.23
N LYS A 495 9.70 -19.54 12.17
CA LYS A 495 10.58 -20.08 13.21
C LYS A 495 10.45 -19.32 14.52
N MET A 496 10.45 -17.98 14.49
CA MET A 496 10.29 -17.15 15.67
C MET A 496 8.93 -17.38 16.35
N VAL A 497 7.86 -17.43 15.56
CA VAL A 497 6.51 -17.71 16.06
C VAL A 497 6.44 -19.14 16.59
N GLY A 498 7.02 -20.11 15.89
CA GLY A 498 7.08 -21.51 16.29
C GLY A 498 7.70 -21.71 17.68
N ASP A 499 8.77 -20.98 17.99
CA ASP A 499 9.50 -21.05 19.25
C ASP A 499 8.71 -20.50 20.46
N LYS A 500 7.77 -19.57 20.24
CA LYS A 500 6.94 -19.04 21.33
C LYS A 500 5.90 -20.05 21.80
N LYS A 501 5.88 -20.28 23.12
CA LYS A 501 4.81 -21.04 23.79
C LYS A 501 3.62 -20.12 24.03
N SER A 502 2.42 -20.62 23.77
CA SER A 502 1.20 -19.95 24.23
C SER A 502 1.20 -19.94 25.75
N VAL A 503 0.99 -18.77 26.37
CA VAL A 503 0.65 -18.73 27.78
C VAL A 503 -0.74 -19.34 27.90
N ALA A 504 -0.83 -20.57 28.41
CA ALA A 504 -2.11 -21.18 28.73
C ALA A 504 -2.87 -20.18 29.62
N LYS A 505 -4.11 -19.84 29.22
CA LYS A 505 -4.99 -19.03 30.06
C LYS A 505 -5.21 -19.84 31.35
N LEU A 506 -4.46 -19.50 32.40
CA LEU A 506 -4.79 -19.86 33.78
C LEU A 506 -6.11 -19.12 34.06
N PHE A 507 -7.22 -19.76 33.70
CA PHE A 507 -8.54 -19.43 34.21
C PHE A 507 -8.73 -20.17 35.53
#